data_AF-A0A7W1E228-F1
#
_entry.id   AF-A0A7W1E228-F1
#
_cell.length_a   1.000
_cell.length_b   1.000
_cell.length_c   1.000
_cell.angle_alpha   90.00
_cell.angle_beta   90.00
_cell.angle_gamma   90.00
#
_symmetry.space_group_name_H-M   'P 1'
#
loop_
_entity.id
_entity.type
_entity.pdbx_description
1 polymer ?
#
loop_
_entity_poly.entity_id
_entity_poly.type
_entity_poly.pdbx_seq_one_letter_code
_entity_poly.pdbx_strand_id
1 'polypeptide(L)'
;MSDFFPRGSVIRRVSDEPAVLFGAGRALLLQLAHPHVAQGVADHSDFQHNPFKRLQGTLEATYAMVFGTTELAEGVGRRIRWVHDHVVGPTYRANDPENLMWVHATLFDTALYCYERLVAPLSPADRETYYQEMTRVAEGFGCPRHAQPADLAAFEAYFAGQVAILDVTDVGRSLAADIVAPSLPFKLHVPLTPALSFHRRAAIGLTPARLREQFGFD
;
A
#
# COMPACT_ATOMS: atom_id res chain seq x y z
N MET A 1 22.93 5.24 17.52
CA MET A 1 21.97 4.21 17.05
C MET A 1 22.07 4.16 15.54
N SER A 2 22.14 2.97 14.93
CA SER A 2 22.22 2.83 13.47
C SER A 2 20.85 3.02 12.82
N ASP A 3 20.83 3.70 11.68
CA ASP A 3 19.65 3.81 10.82
C ASP A 3 19.25 2.43 10.28
N PHE A 4 17.95 2.15 10.12
CA PHE A 4 17.49 0.86 9.58
C PHE A 4 17.89 0.68 8.10
N PHE A 5 17.83 1.78 7.34
CA PHE A 5 18.44 1.89 6.02
C PHE A 5 19.54 2.96 6.03
N PRO A 6 20.71 2.70 5.40
CA PRO A 6 21.77 3.70 5.29
C PRO A 6 21.30 4.98 4.59
N ARG A 7 21.89 6.12 4.94
CA ARG A 7 21.74 7.36 4.16
C ARG A 7 22.22 7.12 2.72
N GLY A 8 21.46 7.60 1.73
CA GLY A 8 21.75 7.39 0.31
C GLY A 8 21.23 6.08 -0.28
N SER A 9 20.57 5.22 0.51
CA SER A 9 19.82 4.06 -0.01
C SER A 9 18.75 4.48 -1.01
N VAL A 10 18.43 3.58 -1.94
CA VAL A 10 17.45 3.88 -3.00
C VAL A 10 16.07 4.08 -2.40
N ILE A 11 15.70 3.28 -1.40
CA ILE A 11 14.43 3.39 -0.67
C ILE A 11 14.26 4.74 0.00
N ARG A 12 15.31 5.30 0.62
CA ARG A 12 15.25 6.65 1.19
C ARG A 12 15.06 7.70 0.10
N ARG A 13 15.80 7.60 -1.01
CA ARG A 13 15.62 8.51 -2.16
C ARG A 13 14.20 8.46 -2.71
N VAL A 14 13.61 7.27 -2.86
CA VAL A 14 12.24 7.12 -3.37
C VAL A 14 11.21 7.63 -2.36
N SER A 15 11.36 7.30 -1.08
CA SER A 15 10.40 7.70 -0.04
C SER A 15 10.50 9.17 0.39
N ASP A 16 11.59 9.87 0.07
CA ASP A 16 11.75 11.30 0.35
C ASP A 16 10.93 12.17 -0.62
N GLU A 17 10.48 11.58 -1.74
CA GLU A 17 9.69 12.29 -2.74
C GLU A 17 8.20 12.32 -2.40
N PRO A 18 7.61 13.51 -2.11
CA PRO A 18 6.19 13.62 -1.82
C PRO A 18 5.30 13.16 -2.98
N ALA A 19 5.83 13.16 -4.21
CA ALA A 19 5.12 12.72 -5.40
C ALA A 19 4.66 11.26 -5.32
N VAL A 20 5.36 10.41 -4.55
CA VAL A 20 4.95 9.02 -4.31
C VAL A 20 3.58 8.95 -3.62
N LEU A 21 3.25 9.94 -2.77
CA LEU A 21 1.97 9.98 -2.06
C LEU A 21 0.75 10.19 -2.98
N PHE A 22 0.95 10.70 -4.21
CA PHE A 22 -0.14 10.74 -5.20
C PHE A 22 -0.67 9.35 -5.56
N GLY A 23 0.13 8.31 -5.36
CA GLY A 23 -0.27 6.92 -5.54
C GLY A 23 -1.09 6.33 -4.39
N ALA A 24 -1.25 7.01 -3.25
CA ALA A 24 -1.87 6.42 -2.06
C ALA A 24 -3.26 5.82 -2.32
N GLY A 25 -4.11 6.52 -3.10
CA GLY A 25 -5.42 6.00 -3.50
C GLY A 25 -5.33 4.71 -4.31
N ARG A 26 -4.37 4.61 -5.25
CA ARG A 26 -4.11 3.41 -6.04
C ARG A 26 -3.68 2.24 -5.16
N ALA A 27 -2.75 2.45 -4.23
CA ALA A 27 -2.29 1.40 -3.32
C ALA A 27 -3.46 0.86 -2.48
N LEU A 28 -4.32 1.75 -1.96
CA LEU A 28 -5.49 1.34 -1.19
C LEU A 28 -6.51 0.56 -2.04
N LEU A 29 -6.77 0.99 -3.28
CA LEU A 29 -7.64 0.25 -4.19
C LEU A 29 -7.09 -1.14 -4.50
N LEU A 30 -5.79 -1.26 -4.79
CA LEU A 30 -5.16 -2.56 -5.01
C LEU A 30 -5.26 -3.46 -3.77
N GLN A 31 -5.09 -2.93 -2.56
CA GLN A 31 -5.25 -3.71 -1.33
C GLN A 31 -6.68 -4.25 -1.19
N LEU A 32 -7.68 -3.39 -1.42
CA LEU A 32 -9.09 -3.75 -1.32
C LEU A 32 -9.58 -4.63 -2.47
N ALA A 33 -8.76 -4.86 -3.49
CA ALA A 33 -9.07 -5.83 -4.53
C ALA A 33 -8.92 -7.28 -4.04
N HIS A 34 -8.20 -7.51 -2.94
CA HIS A 34 -8.04 -8.84 -2.36
C HIS A 34 -9.15 -9.16 -1.35
N PRO A 35 -9.96 -10.21 -1.54
CA PRO A 35 -11.13 -10.52 -0.71
C PRO A 35 -10.85 -10.55 0.78
N HIS A 36 -9.80 -11.25 1.20
CA HIS A 36 -9.42 -11.39 2.61
C HIS A 36 -8.92 -10.07 3.23
N VAL A 37 -8.23 -9.23 2.44
CA VAL A 37 -7.75 -7.92 2.90
C VAL A 37 -8.94 -6.96 3.04
N ALA A 38 -9.83 -6.93 2.06
CA ALA A 38 -11.05 -6.12 2.11
C ALA A 38 -11.92 -6.48 3.31
N GLN A 39 -12.15 -7.78 3.56
CA GLN A 39 -12.94 -8.22 4.71
C GLN A 39 -12.26 -7.88 6.03
N GLY A 40 -10.94 -8.09 6.15
CA GLY A 40 -10.20 -7.71 7.35
C GLY A 40 -10.23 -6.21 7.65
N VAL A 41 -10.21 -5.37 6.61
CA VAL A 41 -10.39 -3.93 6.76
C VAL A 41 -11.81 -3.59 7.19
N ALA A 42 -12.83 -4.22 6.59
CA ALA A 42 -14.23 -3.96 6.94
C ALA A 42 -14.55 -4.32 8.40
N ASP A 43 -14.03 -5.44 8.88
CA ASP A 43 -14.37 -5.96 10.21
C ASP A 43 -13.57 -5.28 11.35
N HIS A 44 -12.33 -4.86 11.09
CA HIS A 44 -11.39 -4.43 12.14
C HIS A 44 -10.87 -3.00 11.99
N SER A 45 -11.28 -2.26 10.95
CA SER A 45 -10.85 -0.89 10.74
C SER A 45 -12.02 0.08 10.81
N ASP A 46 -11.79 1.23 11.43
CA ASP A 46 -12.68 2.39 11.32
C ASP A 46 -12.53 3.09 9.95
N PHE A 47 -12.27 2.33 8.89
CA PHE A 47 -11.89 2.86 7.59
C PHE A 47 -12.98 3.74 6.97
N GLN A 48 -14.23 3.34 7.13
CA GLN A 48 -15.38 4.05 6.58
C GLN A 48 -15.60 5.41 7.26
N HIS A 49 -15.36 5.51 8.57
CA HIS A 49 -15.52 6.77 9.31
C HIS A 49 -14.25 7.62 9.34
N ASN A 50 -13.06 7.01 9.21
CA ASN A 50 -11.78 7.73 9.28
C ASN A 50 -10.68 7.13 8.38
N PRO A 51 -10.82 7.25 7.04
CA PRO A 51 -9.83 6.73 6.09
C PRO A 51 -8.47 7.44 6.23
N PHE A 52 -8.47 8.72 6.64
CA PHE A 52 -7.26 9.50 6.88
C PHE A 52 -6.41 8.94 8.01
N LYS A 53 -7.03 8.51 9.12
CA LYS A 53 -6.30 7.91 10.24
C LYS A 53 -5.62 6.60 9.85
N ARG A 54 -6.26 5.79 9.00
CA ARG A 54 -5.64 4.54 8.48
C ARG A 54 -4.46 4.85 7.56
N LEU A 55 -4.62 5.82 6.65
CA LEU A 55 -3.53 6.27 5.78
C LEU A 55 -2.36 6.80 6.62
N GLN A 56 -2.64 7.65 7.61
CA GLN A 56 -1.63 8.18 8.53
C GLN A 56 -0.86 7.06 9.23
N GLY A 57 -1.54 6.06 9.79
CA GLY A 57 -0.87 4.93 10.45
C GLY A 57 0.04 4.12 9.50
N THR A 58 -0.36 3.97 8.24
CA THR A 58 0.46 3.30 7.21
C THR A 58 1.70 4.12 6.86
N LEU A 59 1.56 5.44 6.72
CA LEU A 59 2.66 6.34 6.43
C LEU A 59 3.64 6.44 7.61
N GLU A 60 3.14 6.58 8.84
CA GLU A 60 3.96 6.57 10.05
C GLU A 60 4.77 5.27 10.15
N ALA A 61 4.12 4.13 9.89
CA ALA A 61 4.78 2.83 9.89
C ALA A 61 5.89 2.74 8.83
N THR A 62 5.57 3.14 7.60
CA THR A 62 6.51 3.08 6.47
C THR A 62 7.68 4.03 6.69
N TYR A 63 7.43 5.26 7.13
CA TYR A 63 8.48 6.24 7.41
C TYR A 63 9.34 5.87 8.61
N ALA A 64 8.78 5.22 9.64
CA ALA A 64 9.57 4.66 10.72
C ALA A 64 10.53 3.58 10.22
N MET A 65 10.10 2.72 9.28
CA MET A 65 10.97 1.73 8.66
C MET A 65 12.05 2.39 7.79
N VAL A 66 11.69 3.36 6.95
CA VAL A 66 12.62 3.93 5.96
C VAL A 66 13.59 4.94 6.56
N PHE A 67 13.10 5.86 7.38
CA PHE A 67 13.88 6.98 7.93
C PHE A 67 14.27 6.81 9.39
N GLY A 68 13.66 5.86 10.10
CA GLY A 68 13.95 5.61 11.51
C GLY A 68 15.27 4.90 11.78
N THR A 69 15.61 4.85 13.08
CA THR A 69 16.65 3.97 13.60
C THR A 69 16.19 2.52 13.53
N THR A 70 17.15 1.58 13.58
CA THR A 70 16.85 0.14 13.63
C THR A 70 15.90 -0.19 14.79
N GLU A 71 16.15 0.39 15.97
CA GLU A 71 15.30 0.18 17.15
C GLU A 71 13.86 0.68 16.95
N LEU A 72 13.68 1.86 16.35
CA LEU A 72 12.36 2.41 16.05
C LEU A 72 11.62 1.55 15.04
N ALA A 73 12.28 1.17 13.94
CA ALA A 73 11.74 0.32 12.89
C ALA A 73 11.26 -1.02 13.45
N GLU A 74 12.10 -1.70 14.25
CA GLU A 74 11.73 -2.95 14.90
C GLU A 74 10.59 -2.79 15.92
N GLY A 75 10.58 -1.70 16.67
CA GLY A 75 9.51 -1.38 17.64
C GLY A 75 8.16 -1.19 16.96
N VAL A 76 8.12 -0.44 15.86
CA VAL A 76 6.93 -0.26 15.03
C VAL A 76 6.50 -1.58 14.41
N GLY A 77 7.44 -2.36 13.86
CA GLY A 77 7.18 -3.69 13.31
C GLY A 77 6.54 -4.63 14.33
N ARG A 78 7.05 -4.67 15.58
CA ARG A 78 6.45 -5.44 16.68
C ARG A 78 5.03 -4.99 16.98
N ARG A 79 4.79 -3.68 17.04
CA ARG A 79 3.46 -3.11 17.30
C ARG A 79 2.47 -3.51 16.21
N ILE A 80 2.86 -3.43 14.94
CA ILE A 80 1.98 -3.79 13.81
C ILE A 80 1.64 -5.27 13.83
N ARG A 81 2.64 -6.15 14.02
CA ARG A 81 2.40 -7.58 14.16
C ARG A 81 1.43 -7.90 15.29
N TRP A 82 1.60 -7.25 16.44
CA TRP A 82 0.69 -7.39 17.58
C TRP A 82 -0.74 -6.93 17.26
N VAL A 83 -0.91 -5.84 16.51
CA VAL A 83 -2.24 -5.42 16.01
C VAL A 83 -2.81 -6.49 15.08
N HIS A 84 -2.03 -6.96 14.12
CA HIS A 84 -2.44 -7.98 13.15
C HIS A 84 -2.79 -9.34 13.77
N ASP A 85 -2.23 -9.67 14.95
CA ASP A 85 -2.61 -10.89 15.69
C ASP A 85 -4.09 -10.91 16.08
N HIS A 86 -4.71 -9.73 16.20
CA HIS A 86 -6.12 -9.56 16.55
C HIS A 86 -7.02 -9.36 15.32
N VAL A 87 -6.45 -9.14 14.14
CA VAL A 87 -7.19 -8.97 12.88
C VAL A 87 -7.38 -10.35 12.25
N VAL A 88 -8.35 -11.08 12.81
CA VAL A 88 -8.68 -12.46 12.44
C VAL A 88 -10.19 -12.56 12.26
N GLY A 89 -10.60 -13.22 11.18
CA GLY A 89 -11.98 -13.58 10.91
C GLY A 89 -12.10 -15.03 10.43
N PRO A 90 -13.31 -15.49 10.09
CA PRO A 90 -13.54 -16.88 9.66
C PRO A 90 -12.75 -17.29 8.42
N THR A 91 -12.52 -16.34 7.51
CA THR A 91 -11.90 -16.59 6.19
C THR A 91 -10.57 -15.87 5.99
N TYR A 92 -10.11 -15.07 6.94
CA TYR A 92 -8.89 -14.29 6.80
C TYR A 92 -8.12 -14.15 8.11
N ARG A 93 -6.81 -13.96 7.97
CA ARG A 93 -5.90 -13.54 9.03
C ARG A 93 -4.98 -12.47 8.46
N ALA A 94 -4.81 -11.35 9.15
CA ALA A 94 -3.92 -10.30 8.66
C ALA A 94 -2.46 -10.77 8.60
N ASN A 95 -2.04 -11.65 9.51
CA ASN A 95 -0.71 -12.26 9.52
C ASN A 95 -0.55 -13.47 8.59
N ASP A 96 -1.53 -13.75 7.72
CA ASP A 96 -1.35 -14.70 6.63
C ASP A 96 -0.26 -14.19 5.67
N PRO A 97 0.79 -14.97 5.36
CA PRO A 97 1.86 -14.55 4.46
C PRO A 97 1.38 -14.06 3.09
N GLU A 98 0.32 -14.64 2.53
CA GLU A 98 -0.22 -14.22 1.23
C GLU A 98 -0.84 -12.82 1.32
N ASN A 99 -1.61 -12.56 2.39
CA ASN A 99 -2.22 -11.25 2.63
C ASN A 99 -1.15 -10.17 2.90
N LEU A 100 -0.15 -10.49 3.72
CA LEU A 100 0.98 -9.59 4.01
C LEU A 100 1.76 -9.27 2.73
N MET A 101 2.05 -10.28 1.91
CA MET A 101 2.77 -10.11 0.65
C MET A 101 1.97 -9.28 -0.34
N TRP A 102 0.66 -9.50 -0.49
CA TRP A 102 -0.18 -8.68 -1.35
C TRP A 102 -0.18 -7.22 -0.92
N VAL A 103 -0.44 -6.92 0.36
CA VAL A 103 -0.43 -5.55 0.87
C VAL A 103 0.93 -4.89 0.61
N HIS A 104 2.04 -5.58 0.90
CA HIS A 104 3.38 -5.07 0.63
C HIS A 104 3.62 -4.81 -0.86
N ALA A 105 3.20 -5.74 -1.72
CA ALA A 105 3.34 -5.62 -3.17
C ALA A 105 2.65 -4.37 -3.71
N THR A 106 1.45 -4.04 -3.21
CA THR A 106 0.74 -2.82 -3.62
C THR A 106 1.50 -1.54 -3.27
N LEU A 107 2.24 -1.53 -2.15
CA LEU A 107 3.03 -0.38 -1.71
C LEU A 107 4.27 -0.22 -2.58
N PHE A 108 5.02 -1.30 -2.79
CA PHE A 108 6.20 -1.30 -3.65
C PHE A 108 5.86 -0.88 -5.08
N ASP A 109 4.89 -1.57 -5.71
CA ASP A 109 4.53 -1.32 -7.10
C ASP A 109 4.00 0.10 -7.30
N THR A 110 3.17 0.60 -6.38
CA THR A 110 2.68 1.99 -6.43
C THR A 110 3.79 3.00 -6.27
N ALA A 111 4.69 2.80 -5.30
CA ALA A 111 5.78 3.73 -5.05
C ALA A 111 6.74 3.81 -6.23
N LEU A 112 7.15 2.66 -6.78
CA LEU A 112 7.98 2.58 -7.97
C LEU A 112 7.29 3.25 -9.17
N TYR A 113 6.03 2.89 -9.43
CA TYR A 113 5.23 3.44 -10.54
C TYR A 113 5.14 4.97 -10.49
N CYS A 114 4.85 5.53 -9.31
CA CYS A 114 4.69 6.97 -9.13
C CYS A 114 6.02 7.71 -9.20
N TYR A 115 7.07 7.18 -8.57
CA TYR A 115 8.40 7.77 -8.63
C TYR A 115 8.91 7.87 -10.07
N GLU A 116 8.85 6.78 -10.84
CA GLU A 116 9.39 6.76 -12.20
C GLU A 116 8.60 7.65 -13.18
N ARG A 117 7.31 7.89 -12.91
CA ARG A 117 6.47 8.75 -13.77
C ARG A 117 6.50 10.22 -13.40
N LEU A 118 6.67 10.55 -12.12
CA LEU A 118 6.50 11.91 -11.62
C LEU A 118 7.82 12.58 -11.21
N VAL A 119 8.86 11.79 -10.97
CA VAL A 119 10.16 12.28 -10.48
C VAL A 119 11.25 11.99 -11.51
N ALA A 120 11.67 10.73 -11.62
CA ALA A 120 12.73 10.32 -12.53
C ALA A 120 12.75 8.78 -12.71
N PRO A 121 13.13 8.27 -13.89
CA PRO A 121 13.32 6.83 -14.08
C PRO A 121 14.48 6.31 -13.22
N LEU A 122 14.34 5.11 -12.66
CA LEU A 122 15.42 4.42 -11.97
C LEU A 122 16.25 3.60 -12.95
N SER A 123 17.55 3.47 -12.69
CA SER A 123 18.37 2.51 -13.43
C SER A 123 17.89 1.07 -13.14
N PRO A 124 18.09 0.09 -14.04
CA PRO A 124 17.71 -1.29 -13.75
C PRO A 124 18.32 -1.84 -12.45
N ALA A 125 19.57 -1.45 -12.14
CA ALA A 125 20.24 -1.82 -10.89
C ALA A 125 19.59 -1.15 -9.66
N ASP A 126 19.17 0.11 -9.78
CA ASP A 126 18.46 0.81 -8.70
C ASP A 126 17.06 0.24 -8.48
N ARG A 127 16.36 -0.19 -9.54
CA ARG A 127 15.05 -0.85 -9.44
C ARG A 127 15.14 -2.17 -8.66
N GLU A 128 16.13 -3.00 -8.98
CA GLU A 128 16.40 -4.24 -8.23
C GLU A 128 16.83 -3.95 -6.80
N THR A 129 17.72 -2.98 -6.59
CA THR A 129 18.15 -2.56 -5.24
C THR A 129 16.96 -2.08 -4.40
N TYR A 130 16.09 -1.24 -4.98
CA TYR A 130 14.89 -0.77 -4.32
C TYR A 130 13.95 -1.91 -3.95
N TYR A 131 13.77 -2.89 -4.84
CA TYR A 131 13.00 -4.09 -4.55
C TYR A 131 13.58 -4.86 -3.35
N GLN A 132 14.87 -5.15 -3.36
CA GLN A 132 15.52 -5.86 -2.25
C GLN A 132 15.46 -5.06 -0.94
N GLU A 133 15.55 -3.73 -0.98
CA GLU A 133 15.33 -2.90 0.21
C GLU A 133 13.89 -2.99 0.71
N MET A 134 12.90 -3.00 -0.18
CA MET A 134 11.49 -3.15 0.18
C MET A 134 11.16 -4.54 0.74
N THR A 135 11.83 -5.60 0.31
CA THR A 135 11.67 -6.93 0.95
C THR A 135 12.03 -6.92 2.44
N ARG A 136 13.02 -6.12 2.85
CA ARG A 136 13.37 -5.93 4.27
C ARG A 136 12.28 -5.16 5.03
N VAL A 137 11.57 -4.25 4.37
CA VAL A 137 10.37 -3.59 4.94
C VAL A 137 9.26 -4.61 5.16
N ALA A 138 9.02 -5.49 4.18
CA ALA A 138 8.02 -6.56 4.31
C ALA A 138 8.33 -7.49 5.51
N GLU A 139 9.59 -7.92 5.66
CA GLU A 139 10.05 -8.69 6.82
C GLU A 139 9.84 -7.93 8.13
N GLY A 140 10.14 -6.63 8.15
CA GLY A 140 9.90 -5.76 9.29
C GLY A 140 8.44 -5.67 9.71
N PHE A 141 7.49 -5.84 8.78
CA PHE A 141 6.05 -5.95 9.05
C PHE A 141 5.56 -7.38 9.26
N GLY A 142 6.43 -8.39 9.17
CA GLY A 142 6.14 -9.79 9.47
C GLY A 142 5.95 -10.69 8.25
N CYS A 143 6.05 -10.19 7.02
CA CYS A 143 6.01 -11.03 5.82
C CYS A 143 7.29 -11.86 5.73
N PRO A 144 7.23 -13.20 5.83
CA PRO A 144 8.45 -14.01 5.85
C PRO A 144 9.10 -14.06 4.46
N ARG A 145 10.44 -14.13 4.41
CA ARG A 145 11.19 -14.08 3.13
C ARG A 145 10.76 -15.13 2.10
N HIS A 146 10.36 -16.32 2.54
CA HIS A 146 9.93 -17.40 1.64
C HIS A 146 8.59 -17.12 0.95
N ALA A 147 7.78 -16.20 1.46
CA ALA A 147 6.53 -15.76 0.84
C ALA A 147 6.74 -14.59 -0.14
N GLN A 148 7.97 -14.05 -0.22
CA GLN A 148 8.30 -12.92 -1.07
C GLN A 148 8.99 -13.39 -2.35
N PRO A 149 8.71 -12.79 -3.52
CA PRO A 149 9.44 -13.07 -4.75
C PRO A 149 10.95 -12.80 -4.58
N ALA A 150 11.78 -13.62 -5.21
CA ALA A 150 13.23 -13.60 -4.96
C ALA A 150 13.91 -12.32 -5.48
N ASP A 151 13.43 -11.79 -6.59
CA ASP A 151 13.96 -10.64 -7.33
C ASP A 151 12.83 -9.84 -7.99
N LEU A 152 13.18 -8.72 -8.63
CA LEU A 152 12.19 -7.85 -9.26
C LEU A 152 11.43 -8.54 -10.40
N ALA A 153 12.09 -9.42 -11.17
CA ALA A 153 11.44 -10.12 -12.27
C ALA A 153 10.37 -11.10 -11.75
N ALA A 154 10.68 -11.84 -10.68
CA ALA A 154 9.72 -12.69 -9.99
C ALA A 154 8.58 -11.88 -9.38
N PHE A 155 8.87 -10.67 -8.86
CA PHE A 155 7.85 -9.76 -8.36
C PHE A 155 6.89 -9.31 -9.46
N GLU A 156 7.40 -8.87 -10.61
CA GLU A 156 6.59 -8.41 -11.74
C GLU A 156 5.64 -9.53 -12.21
N ALA A 157 6.15 -10.77 -12.28
CA ALA A 157 5.34 -11.94 -12.61
C ALA A 157 4.26 -12.24 -11.55
N TYR A 158 4.63 -12.20 -10.26
CA TYR A 158 3.70 -12.37 -9.14
C TYR A 158 2.58 -11.33 -9.17
N PHE A 159 2.93 -10.04 -9.30
CA PHE A 159 1.96 -8.95 -9.26
C PHE A 159 0.99 -9.02 -10.45
N ALA A 160 1.50 -9.27 -11.66
CA ALA A 160 0.66 -9.47 -12.83
C ALA A 160 -0.27 -10.69 -12.67
N GLY A 161 0.24 -11.80 -12.12
CA GLY A 161 -0.56 -12.99 -11.83
C GLY A 161 -1.69 -12.72 -10.84
N GLN A 162 -1.41 -12.04 -9.73
CA GLN A 162 -2.42 -11.63 -8.75
C GLN A 162 -3.48 -10.72 -9.38
N VAL A 163 -3.09 -9.65 -10.08
CA VAL A 163 -4.02 -8.75 -10.77
C VAL A 163 -4.94 -9.50 -11.75
N ALA A 164 -4.45 -10.56 -12.38
CA ALA A 164 -5.24 -11.37 -13.30
C ALA A 164 -6.31 -12.23 -12.59
N ILE A 165 -6.00 -12.77 -11.41
CA ILE A 165 -6.89 -13.71 -10.70
C ILE A 165 -7.78 -13.08 -9.64
N LEU A 166 -7.43 -11.88 -9.14
CA LEU A 166 -8.20 -11.19 -8.13
C LEU A 166 -9.64 -10.94 -8.59
N ASP A 167 -10.55 -11.08 -7.64
CA ASP A 167 -11.97 -10.84 -7.80
C ASP A 167 -12.46 -9.91 -6.68
N VAL A 168 -12.72 -8.66 -7.05
CA VAL A 168 -13.17 -7.63 -6.11
C VAL A 168 -14.55 -8.02 -5.58
N THR A 169 -14.66 -8.15 -4.27
CA THR A 169 -15.91 -8.44 -3.57
C THR A 169 -16.78 -7.18 -3.43
N ASP A 170 -18.05 -7.36 -3.07
CA ASP A 170 -18.93 -6.22 -2.77
C ASP A 170 -18.45 -5.39 -1.58
N VAL A 171 -17.78 -6.03 -0.61
CA VAL A 171 -17.09 -5.35 0.49
C VAL A 171 -15.96 -4.47 -0.05
N GLY A 172 -15.13 -5.00 -0.96
CA GLY A 172 -14.08 -4.23 -1.63
C GLY A 172 -14.63 -3.05 -2.41
N ARG A 173 -15.73 -3.24 -3.17
CA ARG A 173 -16.44 -2.17 -3.89
C ARG A 173 -16.96 -1.08 -2.95
N SER A 174 -17.60 -1.47 -1.84
CA SER A 174 -18.12 -0.50 -0.86
C SER A 174 -17.01 0.33 -0.23
N LEU A 175 -15.89 -0.29 0.17
CA LEU A 175 -14.77 0.44 0.76
C LEU A 175 -14.03 1.30 -0.28
N ALA A 176 -14.00 0.87 -1.54
CA ALA A 176 -13.40 1.63 -2.63
C ALA A 176 -14.14 2.95 -2.89
N ALA A 177 -15.46 2.99 -2.69
CA ALA A 177 -16.25 4.21 -2.78
C ALA A 177 -15.75 5.31 -1.81
N ASP A 178 -15.38 4.93 -0.58
CA ASP A 178 -14.88 5.86 0.44
C ASP A 178 -13.48 6.41 0.10
N ILE A 179 -12.69 5.69 -0.72
CA ILE A 179 -11.39 6.17 -1.22
C ILE A 179 -11.57 7.22 -2.31
N VAL A 180 -12.47 6.96 -3.27
CA VAL A 180 -12.63 7.79 -4.46
C VAL A 180 -13.58 8.97 -4.24
N ALA A 181 -14.44 8.88 -3.22
CA ALA A 181 -15.40 9.92 -2.84
C ALA A 181 -15.47 10.02 -1.30
N PRO A 182 -14.41 10.50 -0.63
CA PRO A 182 -14.39 10.59 0.82
C PRO A 182 -15.48 11.53 1.34
N SER A 183 -16.23 11.08 2.34
CA SER A 183 -17.27 11.88 2.98
C SER A 183 -16.65 13.02 3.79
N LEU A 184 -16.85 14.26 3.35
CA LEU A 184 -16.39 15.46 4.04
C LEU A 184 -17.59 16.35 4.43
N PRO A 185 -17.52 17.08 5.57
CA PRO A 185 -18.51 18.09 5.89
C PRO A 185 -18.68 19.09 4.73
N PHE A 186 -19.92 19.47 4.42
CA PHE A 186 -20.24 20.29 3.23
C PHE A 186 -19.36 21.55 3.08
N LYS A 187 -19.07 22.24 4.19
CA LYS A 187 -18.22 23.44 4.23
C LYS A 187 -16.77 23.19 3.80
N LEU A 188 -16.27 21.98 3.98
CA LEU A 188 -14.93 21.55 3.57
C LEU A 188 -14.93 20.93 2.17
N HIS A 189 -16.05 20.27 1.79
CA HIS A 189 -16.18 19.63 0.49
C HIS A 189 -16.12 20.62 -0.68
N VAL A 190 -16.90 21.70 -0.64
CA VAL A 190 -17.02 22.67 -1.74
C VAL A 190 -15.67 23.26 -2.17
N PRO A 191 -14.84 23.84 -1.28
CA PRO A 191 -13.56 24.41 -1.67
C PRO A 191 -12.54 23.35 -2.13
N LEU A 192 -12.65 22.10 -1.66
CA LEU A 192 -11.74 21.01 -2.02
C LEU A 192 -12.16 20.23 -3.27
N THR A 193 -13.31 20.54 -3.86
CA THR A 193 -13.88 19.81 -5.02
C THR A 193 -12.87 19.54 -6.15
N PRO A 194 -12.04 20.51 -6.58
CA PRO A 194 -11.04 20.25 -7.61
C PRO A 194 -9.97 19.23 -7.18
N ALA A 195 -9.48 19.34 -5.94
CA ALA A 195 -8.49 18.42 -5.39
C ALA A 195 -9.06 17.01 -5.22
N LEU A 196 -10.30 16.89 -4.73
CA LEU A 196 -11.02 15.62 -4.61
C LEU A 196 -11.27 14.98 -5.97
N SER A 197 -11.64 15.77 -6.97
CA SER A 197 -11.83 15.30 -8.35
C SER A 197 -10.53 14.81 -8.96
N PHE A 198 -9.41 15.51 -8.71
CA PHE A 198 -8.09 15.08 -9.13
C PHE A 198 -7.67 13.77 -8.44
N HIS A 199 -7.79 13.70 -7.11
CA HIS A 199 -7.52 12.49 -6.32
C HIS A 199 -8.31 11.29 -6.84
N ARG A 200 -9.62 11.45 -7.05
CA ARG A 200 -10.48 10.42 -7.63
C ARG A 200 -9.94 9.93 -8.98
N ARG A 201 -9.64 10.84 -9.90
CA ARG A 201 -9.12 10.50 -11.24
C ARG A 201 -7.76 9.83 -11.17
N ALA A 202 -6.87 10.27 -10.27
CA ALA A 202 -5.57 9.65 -10.07
C ALA A 202 -5.71 8.24 -9.47
N ALA A 203 -6.47 8.07 -8.39
CA ALA A 203 -6.70 6.77 -7.76
C ALA A 203 -7.28 5.76 -8.76
N ILE A 204 -8.34 6.16 -9.48
CA ILE A 204 -8.96 5.31 -10.49
C ILE A 204 -8.00 5.09 -11.65
N GLY A 205 -7.56 6.15 -12.35
CA GLY A 205 -6.82 6.04 -13.62
C GLY A 205 -5.46 5.35 -13.52
N LEU A 206 -4.85 5.30 -12.33
CA LEU A 206 -3.60 4.59 -12.09
C LEU A 206 -3.79 3.10 -11.73
N THR A 207 -5.04 2.67 -11.47
CA THR A 207 -5.38 1.28 -11.14
C THR A 207 -5.46 0.43 -12.43
N PRO A 208 -4.96 -0.82 -12.44
CA PRO A 208 -5.07 -1.72 -13.60
C PRO A 208 -6.49 -1.83 -14.14
N ALA A 209 -6.66 -1.82 -15.47
CA ALA A 209 -7.96 -1.76 -16.15
C ALA A 209 -8.96 -2.82 -15.66
N ARG A 210 -8.53 -4.07 -15.56
CA ARG A 210 -9.35 -5.18 -15.03
C ARG A 210 -9.92 -4.89 -13.64
N LEU A 211 -9.11 -4.33 -12.75
CA LEU A 211 -9.56 -4.02 -11.39
C LEU A 211 -10.49 -2.80 -11.37
N ARG A 212 -10.26 -1.80 -12.24
CA ARG A 212 -11.20 -0.67 -12.39
C ARG A 212 -12.59 -1.15 -12.80
N GLU A 213 -12.67 -2.05 -13.78
CA GLU A 213 -13.92 -2.68 -14.22
C GLU A 213 -14.59 -3.44 -13.06
N GLN A 214 -13.83 -4.26 -12.32
CA GLN A 214 -14.37 -4.98 -11.16
C GLN A 214 -14.81 -4.03 -10.02
N PHE A 215 -14.16 -2.89 -9.84
CA PHE A 215 -14.62 -1.86 -8.89
C PHE A 215 -15.87 -1.10 -9.37
N GLY A 216 -16.24 -1.22 -10.65
CA GLY A 216 -17.31 -0.42 -11.27
C GLY A 216 -16.90 1.01 -11.60
N PHE A 217 -15.60 1.23 -11.86
CA PHE A 217 -15.05 2.52 -12.26
C PHE A 217 -14.85 2.55 -13.78
N ASP A 218 -15.84 3.04 -14.52
CA ASP A 218 -15.74 3.30 -15.96
C ASP A 218 -14.90 4.56 -16.27
#